data_AF-A0A517ZJC8-F1
#
_entry.id   AF-A0A517ZJC8-F1
#
_cell.length_a   1.000
_cell.length_b   1.000
_cell.length_c   1.000
_cell.angle_alpha   90.00
_cell.angle_beta   90.00
_cell.angle_gamma   90.00
#
_symmetry.space_group_name_H-M   'P 1'
#
loop_
_entity.id
_entity.type
_entity.pdbx_description
1 polymer ?
#
loop_
_entity_poly.entity_id
_entity_poly.type
_entity_poly.pdbx_seq_one_letter_code
_entity_poly.pdbx_strand_id
1 'polypeptide(L)'
;MADLSGLSSVSGAPLTETQIRGILSQIDLDITNLLRDGKLSALKYALPGAAGRTADRAGNLRALLEARSYYQALLTSRPGWEVSVGE
;
A
#
# COMPACT_ATOMS: atom_id res chain seq x y z
N MET A 1 -27.31 0.95 16.62
CA MET A 1 -25.96 1.40 16.23
C MET A 1 -25.00 0.52 16.99
N ALA A 2 -24.31 -0.40 16.31
CA ALA A 2 -23.37 -1.29 16.99
C ALA A 2 -22.09 -0.52 17.29
N ASP A 3 -21.83 -0.33 18.58
CA ASP A 3 -20.60 0.24 19.12
C ASP A 3 -19.46 -0.75 18.82
N LEU A 4 -18.54 -0.37 17.92
CA LEU A 4 -17.36 -1.16 17.61
C LEU A 4 -16.38 -1.01 18.77
N SER A 5 -16.61 -1.78 19.82
CA SER A 5 -15.82 -1.81 21.05
C SER A 5 -14.42 -2.37 20.78
N GLY A 6 -13.50 -1.49 20.39
CA GLY A 6 -12.05 -1.68 20.49
C GLY A 6 -11.43 -2.65 19.49
N LEU A 7 -10.45 -2.16 18.73
CA LEU A 7 -9.57 -2.97 17.87
C LEU A 7 -8.58 -3.86 18.69
N SER A 8 -8.77 -3.92 20.01
CA SER A 8 -7.91 -4.63 20.97
C SER A 8 -7.84 -6.15 20.72
N SER A 9 -8.77 -6.71 19.95
CA SER A 9 -8.83 -8.13 19.60
C SER A 9 -8.50 -8.44 18.15
N VAL A 10 -8.07 -7.45 17.36
CA VAL A 10 -7.62 -7.69 15.97
C VAL A 10 -6.26 -8.37 16.02
N SER A 11 -6.29 -9.69 16.18
CA SER A 11 -5.14 -10.56 15.94
C SER A 11 -5.20 -11.08 14.52
N GLY A 12 -4.10 -10.91 13.79
CA GLY A 12 -3.87 -11.52 12.49
C GLY A 12 -2.56 -12.29 12.55
N ALA A 13 -2.43 -13.33 11.73
CA ALA A 13 -1.13 -13.96 11.54
C ALA A 13 -0.15 -12.92 10.95
N PRO A 14 1.10 -12.86 11.43
CA PRO A 14 2.12 -12.05 10.79
C PRO A 14 2.20 -12.41 9.30
N LEU A 15 2.34 -11.40 8.44
CA LEU A 15 2.46 -11.63 7.00
C LEU A 15 3.69 -12.50 6.71
N THR A 16 3.57 -13.45 5.80
CA THR A 16 4.73 -14.19 5.29
C THR A 16 5.58 -13.29 4.38
N GLU A 17 6.82 -13.69 4.12
CA GLU A 17 7.68 -12.94 3.19
C GLU A 17 7.04 -12.85 1.79
N THR A 18 6.52 -13.97 1.29
CA THR A 18 5.81 -14.03 0.00
C THR A 18 4.63 -13.06 -0.05
N GLN A 19 3.88 -12.95 1.04
CA GLN A 19 2.76 -12.00 1.14
C GLN A 19 3.25 -10.54 1.10
N ILE A 20 4.33 -10.22 1.80
CA ILE A 20 4.93 -8.86 1.78
C ILE A 20 5.44 -8.51 0.38
N ARG A 21 6.10 -9.44 -0.30
CA ARG A 21 6.57 -9.25 -1.70
C ARG A 21 5.39 -9.06 -2.66
N GLY A 22 4.30 -9.80 -2.46
CA GLY A 22 3.06 -9.63 -3.22
C GLY A 22 2.44 -8.24 -3.02
N ILE A 23 2.37 -7.77 -1.78
CA ILE A 23 1.88 -6.42 -1.45
C ILE A 23 2.76 -5.35 -2.10
N LEU A 24 4.09 -5.46 -2.03
CA LEU A 24 5.01 -4.52 -2.69
C LEU A 24 4.78 -4.47 -4.20
N SER A 25 4.63 -5.64 -4.84
CA SER A 25 4.38 -5.73 -6.28
C SER A 25 3.06 -5.06 -6.68
N GLN A 26 2.01 -5.21 -5.87
CA GLN A 26 0.72 -4.57 -6.10
C GLN A 26 0.81 -3.05 -5.94
N ILE A 27 1.51 -2.56 -4.91
CA ILE A 27 1.73 -1.12 -4.70
C ILE A 27 2.49 -0.51 -5.88
N ASP A 28 3.54 -1.18 -6.36
CA ASP A 28 4.33 -0.72 -7.51
C ASP A 28 3.48 -0.65 -8.79
N LEU A 29 2.59 -1.62 -9.01
CA LEU A 29 1.62 -1.61 -10.11
C LEU A 29 0.65 -0.43 -9.98
N ASP A 30 0.11 -0.18 -8.79
CA ASP A 30 -0.85 0.91 -8.55
C ASP A 30 -0.22 2.30 -8.73
N ILE A 31 1.02 2.48 -8.26
CA ILE A 31 1.81 3.69 -8.52
C ILE A 31 2.02 3.87 -10.02
N THR A 32 2.43 2.81 -10.72
CA THR A 32 2.64 2.84 -12.18
C THR A 32 1.37 3.22 -12.92
N ASN A 33 0.22 2.67 -12.51
CA ASN A 33 -1.08 2.99 -13.09
C ASN A 33 -1.48 4.46 -12.85
N LEU A 34 -1.24 4.99 -11.65
CA LEU A 34 -1.50 6.40 -11.33
C LEU A 34 -0.65 7.35 -12.19
N LEU A 35 0.62 7.00 -12.41
CA LEU A 35 1.56 7.78 -13.21
C LEU A 35 1.26 7.69 -14.71
N ARG A 36 1.07 6.47 -15.23
CA ARG A 36 0.83 6.19 -16.66
C ARG A 36 -0.43 6.86 -17.17
N ASP A 37 -1.50 6.85 -16.39
CA ASP A 37 -2.77 7.41 -16.83
C ASP A 37 -2.76 8.96 -16.87
N GLY A 38 -1.64 9.62 -16.57
CA GLY A 38 -1.55 11.09 -16.51
C GLY A 38 -2.48 11.72 -15.48
N LYS A 39 -3.06 10.91 -14.58
CA LYS A 39 -4.07 11.30 -13.59
C LYS A 39 -3.52 12.25 -12.53
N LEU A 40 -2.20 12.32 -12.37
CA LEU A 40 -1.54 13.25 -11.46
C LEU A 40 -1.50 14.67 -12.04
N SER A 41 -1.33 14.83 -13.36
CA SER A 41 -1.39 16.15 -14.03
C SER A 41 -2.82 16.68 -14.11
N ALA A 42 -3.82 15.79 -14.08
CA ALA A 42 -5.25 16.12 -14.10
C ALA A 42 -5.80 16.66 -12.76
N LEU A 43 -5.00 16.68 -11.69
CA LEU A 43 -5.39 17.21 -10.37
C LEU A 43 -5.85 18.67 -10.38
N LYS A 44 -5.39 19.47 -11.35
CA LYS A 44 -5.82 20.88 -11.49
C LYS A 44 -7.08 21.07 -12.33
N TYR A 45 -7.53 20.04 -13.06
CA TYR A 45 -8.57 20.16 -14.09
C TYR A 45 -9.73 19.18 -13.91
N ALA A 46 -9.87 18.55 -12.73
CA ALA A 46 -10.97 17.62 -12.47
C ALA A 46 -12.31 18.36 -12.51
N LEU A 47 -12.94 18.34 -13.69
CA LEU A 47 -14.33 18.70 -13.95
C LEU A 47 -15.25 17.95 -12.98
N PRO A 48 -16.33 18.59 -12.49
CA PRO A 48 -17.29 17.96 -11.60
C PRO A 48 -18.09 16.91 -12.38
N GLY A 49 -17.60 15.67 -12.42
CA GLY A 49 -18.35 14.51 -12.87
C GLY A 49 -19.32 14.02 -11.78
N ALA A 50 -20.48 13.52 -12.21
CA ALA A 50 -21.73 13.22 -11.49
C ALA A 50 -21.67 12.44 -10.13
N ALA A 51 -20.50 12.11 -9.59
CA ALA A 51 -20.33 11.40 -8.32
C ALA A 51 -19.61 12.20 -7.22
N GLY A 52 -19.29 13.48 -7.45
CA GLY A 52 -18.91 14.45 -6.40
C GLY A 52 -17.66 14.14 -5.54
N ARG A 53 -16.98 13.01 -5.76
CA ARG A 53 -15.73 12.68 -5.08
C ARG A 53 -14.57 13.19 -5.91
N THR A 54 -14.14 14.40 -5.61
CA THR A 54 -12.79 14.87 -5.92
C THR A 54 -11.83 13.92 -5.22
N ALA A 55 -11.39 12.86 -5.92
CA ALA A 55 -10.43 11.92 -5.37
C ALA A 55 -9.10 12.66 -5.19
N ASP A 56 -8.63 12.83 -3.95
CA ASP A 56 -7.32 13.39 -3.67
C ASP A 56 -6.22 12.43 -4.16
N ARG A 57 -5.87 12.54 -5.44
CA ARG A 57 -4.89 11.67 -6.09
C ARG A 57 -3.48 11.87 -5.54
N ALA A 58 -3.16 13.08 -5.08
CA ALA A 58 -1.88 13.36 -4.45
C ALA A 58 -1.80 12.68 -3.07
N GLY A 59 -2.87 12.77 -2.28
CA GLY A 59 -3.04 12.02 -1.04
C GLY A 59 -2.92 10.51 -1.25
N ASN A 60 -3.56 9.98 -2.30
CA ASN A 60 -3.47 8.55 -2.64
C ASN A 60 -2.05 8.11 -3.03
N LEU A 61 -1.34 8.90 -3.86
CA LEU A 61 0.04 8.59 -4.23
C LEU A 61 0.95 8.61 -2.99
N ARG A 62 0.78 9.62 -2.12
CA ARG A 62 1.53 9.71 -0.88
C ARG A 62 1.29 8.49 0.01
N ALA A 63 0.04 8.08 0.18
CA ALA A 63 -0.30 6.89 0.96
C ALA A 63 0.34 5.61 0.39
N LEU A 64 0.37 5.45 -0.94
CA LEU A 64 1.03 4.31 -1.59
C LEU A 64 2.55 4.32 -1.39
N LEU A 65 3.19 5.49 -1.47
CA LEU A 65 4.63 5.62 -1.22
C LEU A 65 4.99 5.33 0.24
N GLU A 66 4.18 5.80 1.19
CA GLU A 66 4.33 5.51 2.62
C GLU A 66 4.14 4.01 2.90
N ALA A 67 3.10 3.38 2.33
CA ALA A 67 2.87 1.95 2.46
C ALA A 67 4.03 1.13 1.87
N ARG A 68 4.53 1.51 0.68
CA ARG A 68 5.69 0.87 0.06
C ARG A 68 6.91 0.91 0.99
N SER A 69 7.20 2.07 1.56
CA SER A 69 8.31 2.25 2.49
C SER A 69 8.16 1.37 3.73
N TYR A 70 6.96 1.30 4.29
CA TYR A 70 6.66 0.46 5.46
C TYR A 70 6.91 -1.02 5.17
N TYR A 71 6.35 -1.56 4.08
CA TYR A 71 6.50 -2.98 3.74
C TYR A 71 7.93 -3.33 3.31
N GLN A 72 8.64 -2.40 2.66
CA GLN A 72 10.06 -2.56 2.35
C GLN A 72 10.91 -2.63 3.63
N ALA A 73 10.64 -1.76 4.60
CA ALA A 73 11.32 -1.78 5.89
C ALA A 73 11.02 -3.09 6.63
N LEU A 74 9.76 -3.55 6.65
CA LEU A 74 9.37 -4.82 7.27
C LEU A 74 10.06 -6.03 6.62
N LEU A 75 10.24 -6.01 5.31
CA LEU A 75 10.97 -7.05 4.59
C LEU A 75 12.46 -7.04 4.94
N THR A 76 13.05 -5.85 5.01
CA THR A 76 14.49 -5.65 5.29
C THR A 76 14.84 -5.92 6.75
N SER A 77 13.91 -5.65 7.68
CA SER A 77 14.10 -5.86 9.12
C SER A 77 13.97 -7.32 9.53
N ARG A 78 13.57 -8.22 8.61
CA ARG A 78 13.55 -9.65 8.90
C ARG A 78 14.99 -10.17 8.92
N PRO A 79 15.43 -10.82 10.01
CA PRO A 79 16.76 -11.41 10.05
C PRO A 79 16.88 -12.40 8.90
N GLY A 80 17.90 -12.25 8.07
CA GLY A 80 18.26 -13.23 7.04
C GLY A 80 18.70 -14.53 7.72
N TRP A 81 17.75 -15.39 8.07
CA TRP A 81 18.00 -16.74 8.61
C TRP A 81 18.02 -17.80 7.50
N GLU A 82 18.25 -17.43 6.24
CA GLU A 82 18.39 -18.40 5.16
C GLU A 82 19.72 -18.20 4.43
N VAL A 83 20.82 -18.33 5.17
CA VAL A 83 21.98 -19.02 4.61
C VAL A 83 21.86 -20.45 5.10
N SER A 84 21.18 -21.29 4.32
CA SER A 84 21.27 -22.73 4.45
C SER A 84 22.74 -23.11 4.45
N VAL A 85 23.26 -23.52 5.61
CA VAL A 85 24.43 -24.39 5.68
C VAL A 85 23.97 -25.70 5.09
N GLY A 86 24.13 -25.86 3.78
CA GLY A 86 23.97 -27.13 3.10
C GLY A 86 25.11 -28.05 3.49
N GLU A 87 24.75 -29.24 3.97
CA GLU A 87 25.61 -30.42 4.05
C GLU A 87 26.26 -30.78 2.71
#